data_AF-A0A3P3VVZ2-F1
#
_entry.id   AF-A0A3P3VVZ2-F1
#
_cell.length_a   1.000
_cell.length_b   1.000
_cell.length_c   1.000
_cell.angle_alpha   90.00
_cell.angle_beta   90.00
_cell.angle_gamma   90.00
#
_symmetry.space_group_name_H-M   'P 1'
#
loop_
_entity.id
_entity.type
_entity.pdbx_description
1 polymer ?
#
loop_
_entity_poly.entity_id
_entity_poly.type
_entity_poly.pdbx_seq_one_letter_code
_entity_poly.pdbx_strand_id
1 'polypeptide(L)' 'MAMTLRTTPDDDAIITRIAERQGVSKNEAVLRAVRVIDEQQSHSDQVGESASKMLDRYSGLFERLRHT' A
#
# COMPACT_ATOMS: atom_id res chain seq x y z
N MET A 1 -1.90 -13.91 17.98
CA MET A 1 -2.14 -12.68 18.79
C MET A 1 -3.56 -12.19 18.52
N ALA A 2 -4.24 -11.61 19.51
CA ALA A 2 -5.58 -11.06 19.33
C ALA A 2 -5.50 -9.57 19.01
N MET A 3 -6.29 -9.12 18.03
CA MET A 3 -6.41 -7.71 17.64
C MET A 3 -7.81 -7.21 18.03
N THR A 4 -7.87 -6.04 18.65
CA THR A 4 -9.14 -5.35 18.97
C THR A 4 -9.19 -4.05 18.18
N LEU A 5 -10.21 -3.90 17.33
CA LEU A 5 -10.45 -2.71 16.52
C LEU A 5 -11.64 -1.94 17.09
N ARG A 6 -11.54 -0.62 17.22
CA ARG A 6 -12.70 0.24 17.49
C ARG A 6 -13.31 0.67 16.17
N THR A 7 -14.59 0.39 15.98
CA THR A 7 -15.34 0.71 14.76
C THR A 7 -16.56 1.53 15.09
N THR A 8 -16.97 2.40 14.18
CA THR A 8 -18.33 2.97 14.22
C THR A 8 -19.35 1.94 13.73
N PRO A 9 -20.67 2.14 13.96
CA PRO A 9 -21.69 1.25 13.40
C PRO A 9 -21.64 1.15 11.87
N ASP A 10 -21.32 2.24 11.19
CA ASP A 10 -21.19 2.27 9.73
C ASP A 10 -19.98 1.45 9.25
N ASP A 11 -18.84 1.58 9.93
CA ASP A 11 -17.64 0.77 9.62
C ASP A 11 -17.92 -0.73 9.77
N ASP A 12 -18.60 -1.14 10.85
CA ASP A 12 -18.95 -2.54 11.07
C ASP A 12 -19.91 -3.07 9.98
N ALA A 13 -20.87 -2.26 9.54
CA ALA A 13 -21.77 -2.62 8.43
C ALA A 13 -21.00 -2.80 7.12
N ILE A 14 -20.03 -1.91 6.83
CA ILE A 14 -19.15 -2.03 5.66
C ILE A 14 -18.32 -3.32 5.73
N ILE A 15 -17.67 -3.58 6.87
CA ILE A 15 -16.84 -4.78 7.09
C ILE A 15 -17.69 -6.05 6.94
N THR A 16 -18.90 -6.07 7.51
CA THR A 16 -19.85 -7.18 7.40
C THR A 16 -20.14 -7.49 5.94
N ARG A 17 -20.54 -6.48 5.16
CA ARG A 17 -20.87 -6.63 3.74
C ARG A 17 -19.66 -7.09 2.90
N ILE A 18 -18.44 -6.68 3.25
CA ILE A 18 -17.22 -7.16 2.57
C ILE A 18 -16.96 -8.63 2.91
N ALA A 19 -17.05 -8.99 4.19
CA ALA A 19 -16.83 -10.34 4.69
C ALA A 19 -17.82 -11.34 4.09
N GLU A 20 -19.11 -11.00 4.03
CA GLU A 20 -20.17 -11.80 3.40
C GLU A 20 -19.90 -12.03 1.91
N ARG A 21 -19.56 -10.98 1.17
CA ARG A 21 -19.23 -11.10 -0.27
C ARG A 21 -18.02 -11.97 -0.54
N GLN A 22 -17.06 -12.01 0.39
CA GLN A 22 -15.85 -12.83 0.28
C GLN A 22 -16.01 -14.22 0.92
N GLY A 23 -17.10 -14.48 1.64
CA GLY A 23 -17.32 -15.74 2.36
C GLY A 23 -16.32 -15.98 3.51
N VAL A 24 -15.85 -14.91 4.18
CA VAL A 24 -14.86 -14.98 5.26
C VAL A 24 -15.35 -14.28 6.53
N SER A 25 -14.59 -14.39 7.63
CA SER A 25 -14.88 -13.64 8.85
C SER A 25 -14.56 -12.15 8.70
N LYS A 26 -15.17 -11.30 9.54
CA LYS A 26 -14.90 -9.84 9.58
C LYS A 26 -13.41 -9.54 9.79
N ASN A 27 -12.77 -10.24 10.72
CA ASN A 27 -11.35 -10.03 11.03
C ASN A 27 -10.45 -10.43 9.85
N GLU A 28 -10.79 -11.51 9.15
CA GLU A 28 -10.05 -11.94 7.95
C GLU A 28 -10.23 -10.93 6.81
N ALA A 29 -11.44 -10.41 6.60
CA ALA A 29 -11.70 -9.37 5.61
C ALA A 29 -10.87 -8.10 5.86
N VAL A 30 -10.76 -7.68 7.13
CA VAL A 30 -9.91 -6.54 7.53
C VAL A 30 -8.43 -6.84 7.28
N LEU A 31 -7.94 -8.03 7.66
CA LEU A 31 -6.55 -8.40 7.41
C LEU A 31 -6.20 -8.43 5.92
N ARG A 32 -7.10 -8.94 5.07
CA ARG A 32 -6.92 -8.91 3.61
C ARG A 32 -6.86 -7.49 3.08
N ALA A 33 -7.75 -6.60 3.54
CA ALA A 33 -7.73 -5.20 3.14
C ALA A 33 -6.41 -4.52 3.52
N VAL A 34 -5.89 -4.77 4.72
CA VAL A 34 -4.59 -4.24 5.16
C VAL A 34 -3.45 -4.74 4.27
N ARG A 35 -3.42 -6.04 3.93
CA ARG A 35 -2.39 -6.58 3.03
C ARG A 35 -2.45 -6.00 1.62
N VAL A 36 -3.65 -5.81 1.07
CA VAL A 36 -3.81 -5.18 -0.24
C VAL A 36 -3.28 -3.75 -0.23
N ILE A 37 -3.54 -2.99 0.83
CA ILE A 37 -3.03 -1.63 1.00
C ILE A 37 -1.50 -1.63 1.12
N ASP A 38 -0.93 -2.56 1.87
CA ASP A 38 0.52 -2.73 2.03
C ASP A 38 1.20 -3.08 0.69
N GLU A 39 0.64 -4.01 -0.08
CA GLU A 39 1.16 -4.39 -1.39
C GLU A 39 1.10 -3.24 -2.41
N GLN A 40 0.03 -2.44 -2.37
CA GLN A 40 -0.12 -1.24 -3.21
C GLN A 40 0.88 -0.14 -2.84
N GLN A 41 1.12 0.07 -1.55
CA GLN A 41 2.12 1.03 -1.07
C GLN A 41 3.53 0.55 -1.38
N SER A 42 3.83 -0.73 -1.14
CA SER A 42 5.13 -1.31 -1.50
C SER A 42 5.42 -1.22 -2.99
N HIS A 43 4.42 -1.41 -3.87
CA HIS A 43 4.59 -1.17 -5.30
C HIS A 43 4.87 0.30 -5.63
N SER A 44 4.16 1.23 -4.98
CA SER A 44 4.35 2.67 -5.18
C SER A 44 5.72 3.14 -4.67
N ASP A 45 6.15 2.62 -3.53
CA ASP A 45 7.45 2.87 -2.93
C ASP A 45 8.58 2.23 -3.76
N GLN A 46 8.37 1.03 -4.33
CA GLN A 46 9.33 0.43 -5.26
C GLN A 46 9.47 1.22 -6.57
N VAL A 47 8.40 1.83 -7.09
CA VAL A 47 8.49 2.76 -8.24
C VAL A 47 9.19 4.05 -7.83
N GLY A 48 8.88 4.61 -6.66
CA GLY A 48 9.55 5.81 -6.13
C GLY A 48 11.04 5.60 -5.85
N GLU A 49 11.40 4.45 -5.28
CA GLU A 49 12.78 4.07 -4.97
C GLU A 49 13.54 3.68 -6.25
N SER A 50 12.91 3.00 -7.21
CA SER A 50 13.52 2.70 -8.52
C SER A 50 13.70 3.97 -9.38
N ALA A 51 12.74 4.89 -9.35
CA ALA A 51 12.86 6.20 -9.98
C ALA A 51 13.94 7.05 -9.31
N SER A 52 14.03 7.01 -7.98
CA SER A 52 15.08 7.72 -7.22
C SER A 52 16.46 7.14 -7.50
N LYS A 53 16.61 5.81 -7.56
CA LYS A 53 17.86 5.13 -7.95
C LYS A 53 18.25 5.40 -9.40
N MET A 54 17.29 5.58 -10.31
CA MET A 54 17.57 6.00 -11.69
C MET A 54 18.00 7.47 -11.76
N LEU A 55 17.30 8.38 -11.08
CA LEU A 55 17.67 9.80 -11.03
C LEU A 55 19.04 10.03 -10.37
N ASP A 56 19.35 9.28 -9.31
CA ASP A 56 20.65 9.29 -8.65
C ASP A 56 21.76 8.78 -9.59
N ARG A 57 21.50 7.69 -10.34
CA ARG A 57 22.41 7.14 -11.36
C ARG A 57 22.63 8.05 -12.57
N TYR A 58 21.65 8.87 -12.96
CA TYR A 58 21.77 9.80 -14.10
C TYR A 58 22.17 11.23 -13.73
N SER A 59 22.20 11.58 -12.43
CA SER A 59 22.59 12.92 -11.95
C SER A 59 23.99 13.36 -12.44
N GLY A 60 24.99 12.47 -12.36
CA GLY A 60 26.33 12.74 -12.87
C GLY A 60 26.45 12.79 -14.40
N LEU A 61 25.45 12.32 -15.14
CA LEU A 61 25.38 12.39 -16.60
C LEU A 61 24.81 13.74 -17.06
N PHE A 62 23.80 14.26 -16.34
CA PHE A 62 23.25 15.59 -16.58
C PHE A 62 24.21 16.72 -16.21
N GLU A 63 25.07 16.53 -15.20
CA GLU A 63 26.13 17.50 -14.86
C GLU A 63 27.18 17.66 -15.98
N ARG A 64 27.48 16.58 -16.72
CA ARG A 64 28.44 16.61 -17.85
C ARG A 64 27.86 17.26 -19.10
N LEU A 65 26.57 17.06 -19.37
CA LEU A 65 25.87 17.69 -20.51
C LEU A 65 25.62 19.19 -20.32
N ARG A 66 25.72 19.70 -19.09
CA ARG A 66 25.55 21.14 -18.79
C ARG A 66 26.84 21.96 -18.94
N HIS A 67 28.00 21.30 -19.09
CA HIS A 67 29.32 21.94 -19.17
C HIS A 67 30.01 21.78 -20.54
N THR A 68 29.26 21.40 -21.59
CA THR A 68 29.73 21.45 -22.99
C THR A 68 28.91 22.46 -23.76
#